data_AF-A0A2V3XXD2-F1
#
_entry.id   AF-A0A2V3XXD2-F1
#
_cell.length_a   1.000
_cell.length_b   1.000
_cell.length_c   1.000
_cell.angle_alpha   90.00
_cell.angle_beta   90.00
_cell.angle_gamma   90.00
#
_symmetry.space_group_name_H-M   'P 1'
#
loop_
_entity.id
_entity.type
_entity.pdbx_description
1 polymer ?
#
loop_
_entity_poly.entity_id
_entity_poly.type
_entity_poly.pdbx_seq_one_letter_code
_entity_poly.pdbx_strand_id
1 'polypeptide(L)'
;MRKQTKLVAVLSAAALLAIGASMTSFAATGWAEENGTWVYYDKDGYQVENEWKKSGNNWFWLNEDGEMATEALVEDGDDYYYVDANGVMVANRWVSIVNEEDEDDTPENYWYYFQSNGKAYKAPESGKVQLKTINGKKYAFDQDGRMLYGWVAADSAERITSDDGWNASADMYYFGDENDGAMTTNWQKLTVYDDGEEDDMDYWFYFKSNGKKFFNEKDDKDFDTKKINGKTYGFDNRGVMVKEWDAASNSNTPTAANYSYFGSADDGARMTKGWFKVVPSDEFDVSNNDDENEKWYYANGDGTLEAGKISKIKGKYYAFNEKGAMLNGLIRINVNSDDTIDVLDDGVDADELDDLINDKTTGGSLYYFGDGEDGSMKLGVQTVTLDGDNYSFFFTKTGGIEEKGAGLTGKYNKVLYKYGKKIKAEADDKYLVVKFDESDNTIEVVSSKDLRANTRSYKNDKNETVRATNYDFDGCVLVTTSGSIVKTKSNCKDGNDWYFDVEDGVITSYANNKNN
;
A
#
# COMPACT_ATOMS: atom_id res chain seq x y z
N MET A 1 -14.40 -61.17 -31.07
CA MET A 1 -15.30 -60.30 -30.29
C MET A 1 -15.28 -58.95 -30.99
N ARG A 2 -16.41 -58.52 -31.57
CA ARG A 2 -16.49 -57.21 -32.26
C ARG A 2 -16.41 -56.11 -31.19
N LYS A 3 -15.34 -55.31 -31.20
CA LYS A 3 -15.35 -54.02 -30.50
C LYS A 3 -16.24 -53.10 -31.32
N GLN A 4 -17.33 -52.64 -30.74
CA GLN A 4 -18.17 -51.60 -31.33
C GLN A 4 -17.41 -50.28 -31.23
N THR A 5 -16.94 -49.76 -32.36
CA THR A 5 -16.52 -48.37 -32.50
C THR A 5 -17.77 -47.50 -32.38
N LYS A 6 -17.87 -46.73 -31.30
CA LYS A 6 -18.93 -45.72 -31.14
C LYS A 6 -18.54 -44.52 -32.01
N LEU A 7 -19.46 -44.06 -32.85
CA LEU A 7 -19.33 -42.80 -33.58
C LEU A 7 -19.36 -41.63 -32.59
N VAL A 8 -18.31 -40.81 -32.60
CA VAL A 8 -18.16 -39.61 -31.76
C VAL A 8 -18.32 -38.38 -32.65
N ALA A 9 -19.31 -37.54 -32.37
CA ALA A 9 -19.57 -36.33 -33.13
C ALA A 9 -18.64 -35.18 -32.66
N VAL A 10 -17.87 -34.60 -33.58
CA VAL A 10 -16.93 -33.51 -33.30
C VAL A 10 -17.53 -32.15 -33.66
N LEU A 11 -17.65 -31.25 -32.69
CA LEU A 11 -18.05 -29.85 -32.89
C LEU A 11 -16.80 -29.01 -33.24
N SER A 12 -16.63 -28.69 -34.53
CA SER A 12 -15.59 -27.75 -34.98
C SER A 12 -16.01 -26.31 -34.69
N ALA A 13 -15.42 -25.69 -33.66
CA ALA A 13 -15.56 -24.26 -33.38
C ALA A 13 -14.38 -23.47 -33.96
N ALA A 14 -14.40 -23.17 -35.26
CA ALA A 14 -13.69 -22.03 -35.86
C ALA A 14 -14.36 -21.63 -37.18
N ALA A 15 -14.77 -20.37 -37.27
CA ALA A 15 -15.33 -19.66 -38.44
C ALA A 15 -15.51 -20.50 -39.73
N LEU A 16 -16.75 -20.90 -39.96
CA LEU A 16 -17.22 -21.56 -41.18
C LEU A 16 -17.00 -20.63 -42.40
N LEU A 17 -15.85 -20.72 -43.06
CA LEU A 17 -15.81 -20.52 -44.51
C LEU A 17 -16.18 -21.86 -45.12
N ALA A 18 -17.47 -22.00 -45.45
CA ALA A 18 -17.98 -23.10 -46.24
C ALA A 18 -17.27 -23.11 -47.61
N ILE A 19 -16.10 -23.75 -47.69
CA ILE A 19 -15.59 -24.27 -48.93
C ILE A 19 -16.42 -25.54 -49.15
N GLY A 20 -17.33 -25.45 -50.12
CA GLY A 20 -18.36 -26.46 -50.35
C GLY A 20 -17.80 -27.88 -50.34
N ALA A 21 -18.58 -28.80 -49.76
CA ALA A 21 -18.36 -30.23 -49.83
C ALA A 21 -18.24 -30.66 -51.30
N SER A 22 -17.02 -30.69 -51.83
CA SER A 22 -16.70 -31.45 -53.02
C SER A 22 -16.63 -32.90 -52.58
N MET A 23 -17.62 -33.71 -52.96
CA MET A 23 -17.52 -35.17 -52.84
C MET A 23 -16.18 -35.58 -53.47
N THR A 24 -15.30 -36.17 -52.67
CA THR A 24 -13.98 -36.61 -53.13
C THR A 24 -14.18 -37.76 -54.11
N SER A 25 -13.98 -37.49 -55.39
CA SER A 25 -13.92 -38.52 -56.42
C SER A 25 -12.66 -39.34 -56.21
N PHE A 26 -12.78 -40.52 -55.60
CA PHE A 26 -11.71 -41.53 -55.62
C PHE A 26 -11.53 -42.01 -57.06
N ALA A 27 -10.57 -41.43 -57.78
CA ALA A 27 -10.22 -41.94 -59.10
C ALA A 27 -9.74 -43.39 -58.95
N ALA A 28 -10.35 -44.31 -59.70
CA ALA A 28 -10.27 -45.77 -59.56
C ALA A 28 -8.86 -46.38 -59.76
N THR A 29 -7.92 -46.07 -58.88
CA THR A 29 -6.60 -46.70 -58.80
C THR A 29 -6.41 -47.18 -57.37
N GLY A 30 -6.89 -48.40 -57.08
CA GLY A 30 -6.76 -49.05 -55.76
C GLY A 30 -7.94 -48.85 -54.80
N TRP A 31 -8.63 -47.70 -54.85
CA TRP A 31 -9.78 -47.43 -53.96
C TRP A 31 -11.02 -48.24 -54.35
N ALA A 32 -11.65 -48.89 -53.37
CA ALA A 32 -12.92 -49.61 -53.50
C ALA A 32 -13.82 -49.31 -52.29
N GLU A 33 -15.14 -49.35 -52.49
CA GLU A 33 -16.12 -49.21 -51.41
C GLU A 33 -16.69 -50.58 -51.05
N GLU A 34 -16.56 -50.97 -49.79
CA GLU A 34 -17.03 -52.24 -49.26
C GLU A 34 -17.82 -52.01 -47.97
N ASN A 35 -19.04 -52.55 -47.91
CA ASN A 35 -19.93 -52.44 -46.74
C ASN A 35 -20.18 -50.99 -46.26
N GLY A 36 -20.05 -50.00 -47.14
CA GLY A 36 -20.23 -48.58 -46.82
C GLY A 36 -18.98 -47.88 -46.30
N THR A 37 -17.83 -48.57 -46.30
CA THR A 37 -16.52 -48.02 -45.94
C THR A 37 -15.57 -48.12 -47.13
N TRP A 38 -14.63 -47.17 -47.25
CA TRP A 38 -13.62 -47.22 -48.31
C TRP A 38 -12.42 -48.08 -47.88
N VAL A 39 -11.92 -48.90 -48.79
CA VAL A 39 -10.70 -49.70 -48.63
C VAL A 39 -9.75 -49.40 -49.79
N TYR A 40 -8.47 -49.76 -49.64
CA TYR A 40 -7.48 -49.58 -50.70
C TYR A 40 -6.74 -50.88 -50.99
N TYR A 41 -6.68 -51.26 -52.27
CA TYR A 41 -5.88 -52.36 -52.79
C TYR A 41 -4.62 -51.85 -53.50
N ASP A 42 -3.49 -52.47 -53.21
CA ASP A 42 -2.25 -52.22 -53.92
C ASP A 42 -2.29 -52.76 -55.37
N LYS A 43 -1.17 -52.64 -56.09
CA LYS A 43 -1.08 -53.08 -57.49
C LYS A 43 -1.15 -54.61 -57.66
N ASP A 44 -0.83 -55.34 -56.60
CA ASP A 44 -0.82 -56.80 -56.57
C ASP A 44 -2.17 -57.36 -56.07
N GLY A 45 -3.10 -56.47 -55.69
CA GLY A 45 -4.45 -56.81 -55.24
C GLY A 45 -4.55 -57.11 -53.75
N TYR A 46 -3.52 -56.80 -52.96
CA TYR A 46 -3.57 -56.92 -51.50
C TYR A 46 -4.17 -55.67 -50.87
N GLN A 47 -5.04 -55.86 -49.88
CA GLN A 47 -5.61 -54.76 -49.11
C GLN A 47 -4.50 -54.12 -48.28
N VAL A 48 -4.50 -52.78 -48.23
CA VAL A 48 -3.55 -52.00 -47.46
C VAL A 48 -4.14 -51.65 -46.10
N GLU A 49 -3.32 -51.79 -45.06
CA GLU A 49 -3.64 -51.58 -43.66
C GLU A 49 -2.55 -50.70 -43.03
N ASN A 50 -2.91 -49.88 -42.03
CA ASN A 50 -2.01 -48.99 -41.30
C ASN A 50 -1.10 -48.13 -42.20
N GLU A 51 -1.67 -47.55 -43.26
CA GLU A 51 -0.90 -46.75 -44.21
C GLU A 51 -1.70 -45.55 -44.76
N TRP A 52 -0.99 -44.46 -45.02
CA TRP A 52 -1.53 -43.30 -45.73
C TRP A 52 -1.62 -43.56 -47.23
N LYS A 53 -2.79 -43.33 -47.82
CA LYS A 53 -2.98 -43.31 -49.27
C LYS A 53 -3.52 -41.98 -49.75
N LYS A 54 -2.97 -41.53 -50.87
CA LYS A 54 -3.35 -40.27 -51.50
C LYS A 54 -4.43 -40.51 -52.54
N SER A 55 -5.46 -39.67 -52.53
CA SER A 55 -6.45 -39.59 -53.61
C SER A 55 -6.67 -38.13 -54.00
N GLY A 56 -6.37 -37.80 -55.25
CA GLY A 56 -6.29 -36.41 -55.70
C GLY A 56 -5.26 -35.61 -54.90
N ASN A 57 -5.70 -34.56 -54.22
CA ASN A 57 -4.86 -33.72 -53.36
C ASN A 57 -4.92 -34.12 -51.88
N ASN A 58 -5.78 -35.07 -51.52
CA ASN A 58 -6.10 -35.41 -50.14
C ASN A 58 -5.41 -36.71 -49.73
N TRP A 59 -5.13 -36.81 -48.43
CA TRP A 59 -4.56 -37.99 -47.80
C TRP A 59 -5.60 -38.65 -46.92
N PHE A 60 -5.60 -39.98 -46.91
CA PHE A 60 -6.55 -40.84 -46.22
C PHE A 60 -5.79 -41.93 -45.50
N TRP A 61 -6.21 -42.29 -44.30
CA TRP A 61 -5.59 -43.36 -43.51
C TRP A 61 -6.41 -44.63 -43.61
N LEU A 62 -5.76 -45.76 -43.89
CA LEU A 62 -6.36 -47.09 -43.79
C LEU A 62 -5.96 -47.66 -42.42
N ASN A 63 -6.94 -48.03 -41.60
CA ASN A 63 -6.72 -48.54 -40.26
C ASN A 63 -6.20 -50.00 -40.27
N GLU A 64 -6.16 -50.64 -39.10
CA GLU A 64 -5.70 -52.04 -38.94
C GLU A 64 -6.59 -53.04 -39.68
N ASP A 65 -7.87 -52.73 -39.89
CA ASP A 65 -8.81 -53.56 -40.66
C ASP A 65 -8.80 -53.21 -42.17
N GLY A 66 -7.93 -52.29 -42.60
CA GLY A 66 -7.81 -51.82 -43.97
C GLY A 66 -8.97 -50.93 -44.42
N GLU A 67 -9.76 -50.46 -43.46
CA GLU A 67 -10.88 -49.55 -43.63
C GLU A 67 -10.41 -48.08 -43.50
N MET A 68 -10.97 -47.20 -44.32
CA MET A 68 -10.66 -45.77 -44.30
C MET A 68 -11.18 -45.16 -43.00
N ALA A 69 -10.28 -44.57 -42.22
CA ALA A 69 -10.64 -43.86 -41.00
C ALA A 69 -11.39 -42.56 -41.31
N THR A 70 -12.36 -42.22 -40.47
CA THR A 70 -13.13 -40.96 -40.52
C THR A 70 -13.30 -40.42 -39.10
N GLU A 71 -13.21 -39.10 -38.91
CA GLU A 71 -13.31 -38.41 -37.60
C GLU A 71 -12.39 -39.01 -36.52
N ALA A 72 -11.19 -39.42 -36.88
CA ALA A 72 -10.30 -40.18 -36.01
C ALA A 72 -8.94 -39.50 -35.84
N LEU A 73 -8.41 -39.57 -34.61
CA LEU A 73 -6.99 -39.35 -34.34
C LEU A 73 -6.22 -40.58 -34.83
N VAL A 74 -5.20 -40.35 -35.65
CA VAL A 74 -4.36 -41.39 -36.25
C VAL A 74 -2.96 -41.26 -35.67
N GLU A 75 -2.49 -42.33 -35.04
CA GLU A 75 -1.11 -42.49 -34.60
C GLU A 75 -0.32 -43.20 -35.71
N ASP A 76 0.73 -42.54 -36.24
CA ASP A 76 1.63 -43.11 -37.24
C ASP A 76 3.07 -42.83 -36.82
N GLY A 77 3.69 -43.84 -36.19
CA GLY A 77 4.96 -43.69 -35.49
C GLY A 77 4.82 -42.78 -34.27
N ASP A 78 5.73 -41.82 -34.12
CA ASP A 78 5.72 -40.85 -33.01
C ASP A 78 4.81 -39.63 -33.26
N ASP A 79 4.14 -39.58 -34.42
CA ASP A 79 3.35 -38.45 -34.86
C ASP A 79 1.85 -38.74 -34.81
N TYR A 80 1.06 -37.73 -34.42
CA TYR A 80 -0.39 -37.78 -34.49
C TYR A 80 -0.91 -36.98 -35.68
N TYR A 81 -1.96 -37.48 -36.31
CA TYR A 81 -2.70 -36.85 -37.41
C TYR A 81 -4.19 -36.92 -37.11
N TYR A 82 -5.01 -36.19 -37.86
CA TYR A 82 -6.46 -36.31 -37.75
C TYR A 82 -7.10 -36.33 -39.12
N VAL A 83 -8.10 -37.20 -39.30
CA VAL A 83 -8.92 -37.27 -40.50
C VAL A 83 -10.33 -36.75 -40.20
N ASP A 84 -10.88 -35.93 -41.09
CA ASP A 84 -12.21 -35.36 -40.90
C ASP A 84 -13.35 -36.37 -41.20
N ALA A 85 -14.60 -35.91 -41.20
CA ALA A 85 -15.77 -36.72 -41.49
C ALA A 85 -15.78 -37.35 -42.90
N ASN A 86 -14.97 -36.85 -43.83
CA ASN A 86 -14.81 -37.42 -45.16
C ASN A 86 -13.54 -38.28 -45.27
N GLY A 87 -12.84 -38.52 -44.16
CA GLY A 87 -11.56 -39.25 -44.10
C GLY A 87 -10.36 -38.43 -44.58
N VAL A 88 -10.53 -37.13 -44.83
CA VAL A 88 -9.45 -36.27 -45.35
C VAL A 88 -8.55 -35.82 -44.20
N MET A 89 -7.23 -36.01 -44.37
CA MET A 89 -6.22 -35.53 -43.43
C MET A 89 -6.33 -34.01 -43.24
N VAL A 90 -6.46 -33.60 -41.98
CA VAL A 90 -6.55 -32.22 -41.56
C VAL A 90 -5.16 -31.58 -41.48
N ALA A 91 -5.06 -30.31 -41.88
CA ALA A 91 -3.82 -29.53 -41.80
C ALA A 91 -4.13 -28.03 -41.57
N ASN A 92 -3.19 -27.32 -40.94
CA ASN A 92 -3.24 -25.89 -40.58
C ASN A 92 -4.52 -25.47 -39.82
N ARG A 93 -5.00 -26.29 -38.88
CA ARG A 93 -6.17 -25.93 -38.07
C ARG A 93 -6.17 -26.60 -36.70
N TRP A 94 -6.94 -25.99 -35.82
CA TRP A 94 -7.33 -26.57 -34.55
C TRP A 94 -8.39 -27.65 -34.74
N VAL A 95 -8.32 -28.69 -33.90
CA VAL A 95 -9.33 -29.73 -33.78
C VAL A 95 -9.52 -30.00 -32.29
N SER A 96 -10.78 -30.03 -31.87
CA SER A 96 -11.20 -30.46 -30.54
C SER A 96 -11.60 -31.92 -30.63
N ILE A 97 -11.06 -32.77 -29.75
CA ILE A 97 -11.29 -34.20 -29.74
C ILE A 97 -11.83 -34.56 -28.36
N VAL A 98 -12.97 -35.26 -28.33
CA VAL A 98 -13.61 -35.67 -27.07
C VAL A 98 -12.62 -36.50 -26.25
N ASN A 99 -12.49 -36.14 -24.99
CA ASN A 99 -11.77 -36.93 -24.03
C ASN A 99 -12.65 -38.12 -23.62
N GLU A 100 -12.19 -39.34 -23.92
CA GLU A 100 -12.91 -40.57 -23.55
C GLU A 100 -12.59 -41.04 -22.13
N GLU A 101 -11.64 -40.40 -21.46
CA GLU A 101 -11.28 -40.67 -20.07
C GLU A 101 -12.31 -40.02 -19.14
N ASP A 102 -12.96 -40.84 -18.31
CA ASP A 102 -13.91 -40.43 -17.28
C ASP A 102 -13.15 -40.23 -15.96
N GLU A 103 -12.19 -39.30 -15.97
CA GLU A 103 -11.40 -38.91 -14.81
C GLU A 103 -11.79 -37.50 -14.36
N ASP A 104 -11.96 -37.33 -13.04
CA ASP A 104 -12.14 -36.03 -12.42
C ASP A 104 -10.98 -35.09 -12.83
N ASP A 105 -11.29 -33.79 -12.98
CA ASP A 105 -10.35 -32.74 -13.40
C ASP A 105 -9.77 -32.85 -14.82
N THR A 106 -10.33 -33.69 -15.69
CA THR A 106 -9.97 -33.69 -17.12
C THR A 106 -10.98 -32.88 -17.96
N PRO A 107 -10.53 -32.21 -19.05
CA PRO A 107 -11.45 -31.45 -19.89
C PRO A 107 -12.35 -32.42 -20.67
N GLU A 108 -13.55 -31.96 -21.04
CA GLU A 108 -14.44 -32.73 -21.93
C GLU A 108 -13.79 -33.01 -23.30
N ASN A 109 -12.91 -32.12 -23.76
CA ASN A 109 -12.21 -32.24 -25.03
C ASN A 109 -10.76 -31.80 -24.91
N TYR A 110 -9.88 -32.50 -25.61
CA TYR A 110 -8.51 -32.06 -25.85
C TYR A 110 -8.40 -31.31 -27.18
N TRP A 111 -7.71 -30.18 -27.15
CA TRP A 111 -7.41 -29.40 -28.35
C TRP A 111 -6.04 -29.76 -28.92
N TYR A 112 -6.01 -29.99 -30.23
CA TYR A 112 -4.79 -30.25 -31.00
C TYR A 112 -4.65 -29.23 -32.12
N TYR A 113 -3.41 -28.83 -32.43
CA TYR A 113 -3.12 -28.03 -33.62
C TYR A 113 -2.38 -28.85 -34.66
N PHE A 114 -3.04 -29.12 -35.79
CA PHE A 114 -2.44 -29.82 -36.92
C PHE A 114 -1.71 -28.84 -37.82
N GLN A 115 -0.42 -29.09 -38.03
CA GLN A 115 0.48 -28.23 -38.78
C GLN A 115 0.25 -28.38 -40.30
N SER A 116 1.02 -27.66 -41.11
CA SER A 116 0.89 -27.66 -42.57
C SER A 116 1.18 -29.01 -43.23
N ASN A 117 1.92 -29.88 -42.55
CA ASN A 117 2.22 -31.25 -42.95
C ASN A 117 1.22 -32.28 -42.41
N GLY A 118 0.15 -31.83 -41.73
CA GLY A 118 -0.87 -32.70 -41.13
C GLY A 118 -0.51 -33.28 -39.77
N LYS A 119 0.72 -33.11 -39.28
CA LYS A 119 1.15 -33.60 -37.96
C LYS A 119 0.64 -32.66 -36.85
N ALA A 120 0.14 -33.22 -35.75
CA ALA A 120 -0.11 -32.48 -34.53
C ALA A 120 1.18 -31.84 -34.04
N TYR A 121 1.11 -30.62 -33.51
CA TYR A 121 2.24 -30.03 -32.82
C TYR A 121 2.34 -30.62 -31.41
N LYS A 122 3.44 -31.30 -31.13
CA LYS A 122 3.77 -31.88 -29.82
C LYS A 122 4.92 -31.09 -29.18
N ALA A 123 4.93 -30.96 -27.86
CA ALA A 123 6.12 -30.45 -27.20
C ALA A 123 7.27 -31.47 -27.26
N PRO A 124 8.52 -31.01 -27.38
CA PRO A 124 9.69 -31.88 -27.28
C PRO A 124 9.84 -32.39 -25.84
N GLU A 125 10.50 -33.54 -25.67
CA GLU A 125 10.89 -34.17 -24.37
C GLU A 125 11.88 -33.33 -23.52
N SER A 126 11.93 -32.02 -23.74
CA SER A 126 12.82 -31.08 -23.05
C SER A 126 12.46 -30.84 -21.58
N GLY A 127 11.26 -31.26 -21.17
CA GLY A 127 10.66 -30.95 -19.88
C GLY A 127 10.22 -29.50 -19.72
N LYS A 128 10.44 -28.57 -20.66
CA LYS A 128 10.10 -27.14 -20.47
C LYS A 128 9.03 -26.66 -21.43
N VAL A 129 8.25 -25.68 -20.99
CA VAL A 129 7.22 -25.04 -21.81
C VAL A 129 7.83 -24.49 -23.11
N GLN A 130 7.31 -24.96 -24.25
CA GLN A 130 7.64 -24.44 -25.58
C GLN A 130 6.45 -23.67 -26.16
N LEU A 131 6.67 -22.39 -26.46
CA LEU A 131 5.62 -21.52 -26.96
C LEU A 131 5.51 -21.60 -28.49
N LYS A 132 4.38 -22.07 -28.99
CA LYS A 132 4.02 -22.08 -30.41
C LYS A 132 3.15 -20.88 -30.74
N THR A 133 3.53 -20.11 -31.75
CA THR A 133 2.69 -19.02 -32.26
C THR A 133 1.73 -19.54 -33.32
N ILE A 134 0.42 -19.37 -33.11
CA ILE A 134 -0.66 -19.76 -34.02
C ILE A 134 -1.60 -18.57 -34.15
N ASN A 135 -1.81 -18.07 -35.38
CA ASN A 135 -2.67 -16.90 -35.65
C ASN A 135 -2.37 -15.67 -34.77
N GLY A 136 -1.09 -15.44 -34.45
CA GLY A 136 -0.64 -14.29 -33.65
C GLY A 136 -0.76 -14.46 -32.13
N LYS A 137 -1.41 -15.51 -31.65
CA LYS A 137 -1.43 -15.91 -30.23
C LYS A 137 -0.37 -16.98 -29.95
N LYS A 138 0.09 -17.09 -28.70
CA LYS A 138 1.04 -18.12 -28.25
C LYS A 138 0.32 -19.18 -27.44
N TYR A 139 0.70 -20.44 -27.64
CA TYR A 139 0.12 -21.62 -26.98
C TYR A 139 1.24 -22.55 -26.54
N ALA A 140 0.95 -23.43 -25.60
CA ALA A 140 1.81 -24.55 -25.24
C ALA A 140 1.03 -25.86 -25.39
N PHE A 141 1.77 -26.95 -25.55
CA PHE A 141 1.24 -28.29 -25.75
C PHE A 141 2.04 -29.25 -24.88
N ASP A 142 1.45 -30.37 -24.50
CA ASP A 142 2.17 -31.45 -23.85
C ASP A 142 2.88 -32.36 -24.85
N GLN A 143 3.44 -33.47 -24.35
CA GLN A 143 4.16 -34.45 -25.16
C GLN A 143 3.24 -35.26 -26.08
N ASP A 144 1.95 -35.31 -25.82
CA ASP A 144 0.95 -35.97 -26.67
C ASP A 144 0.36 -35.00 -27.72
N GLY A 145 0.68 -33.71 -27.61
CA GLY A 145 0.17 -32.67 -28.50
C GLY A 145 -1.18 -32.10 -28.07
N ARG A 146 -1.62 -32.40 -26.84
CA ARG A 146 -2.78 -31.77 -26.20
C ARG A 146 -2.39 -30.35 -25.80
N MET A 147 -3.24 -29.39 -26.12
CA MET A 147 -3.05 -27.99 -25.76
C MET A 147 -3.11 -27.83 -24.24
N LEU A 148 -2.11 -27.16 -23.68
CA LEU A 148 -2.10 -26.79 -22.26
C LEU A 148 -2.98 -25.55 -22.03
N TYR A 149 -3.63 -25.50 -20.88
CA TYR A 149 -4.48 -24.42 -20.44
C TYR A 149 -4.35 -24.20 -18.92
N GLY A 150 -4.93 -23.13 -18.39
CA GLY A 150 -4.88 -22.83 -16.96
C GLY A 150 -3.45 -22.60 -16.47
N TRP A 151 -3.17 -22.97 -15.22
CA TRP A 151 -1.84 -22.86 -14.61
C TRP A 151 -0.90 -23.96 -15.13
N VAL A 152 0.30 -23.57 -15.54
CA VAL A 152 1.31 -24.50 -16.10
C VAL A 152 2.69 -24.20 -15.52
N ALA A 153 3.35 -25.22 -14.98
CA ALA A 153 4.72 -25.13 -14.50
C ALA A 153 5.70 -24.90 -15.65
N ALA A 154 6.58 -23.90 -15.53
CA ALA A 154 7.46 -23.52 -16.63
C ALA A 154 8.55 -24.56 -16.95
N ASP A 155 8.90 -25.40 -15.97
CA ASP A 155 10.03 -26.30 -15.94
C ASP A 155 9.69 -27.78 -16.09
N SER A 156 8.40 -28.15 -16.04
CA SER A 156 7.88 -29.48 -16.42
C SER A 156 6.96 -29.46 -17.66
N ALA A 157 6.41 -28.28 -18.02
CA ALA A 157 5.35 -28.16 -19.03
C ALA A 157 4.09 -28.97 -18.70
N GLU A 158 3.82 -29.16 -17.41
CA GLU A 158 2.64 -29.85 -16.92
C GLU A 158 1.62 -28.85 -16.40
N ARG A 159 0.34 -29.18 -16.62
CA ARG A 159 -0.77 -28.43 -16.05
C ARG A 159 -0.82 -28.67 -14.54
N ILE A 160 -1.01 -27.60 -13.79
CA ILE A 160 -1.24 -27.65 -12.35
C ILE A 160 -2.73 -27.83 -12.12
N THR A 161 -3.09 -28.93 -11.47
CA THR A 161 -4.48 -29.33 -11.21
C THR A 161 -4.85 -29.33 -9.74
N SER A 162 -3.88 -29.23 -8.83
CA SER A 162 -4.20 -29.11 -7.41
C SER A 162 -4.76 -27.72 -7.12
N ASP A 163 -5.72 -27.65 -6.19
CA ASP A 163 -6.40 -26.43 -5.79
C ASP A 163 -5.43 -25.38 -5.23
N ASP A 164 -4.32 -25.81 -4.64
CA ASP A 164 -3.28 -24.97 -4.04
C ASP A 164 -2.10 -24.69 -4.97
N GLY A 165 -1.95 -25.42 -6.08
CA GLY A 165 -0.70 -25.43 -6.85
C GLY A 165 -0.39 -24.09 -7.54
N TRP A 166 -1.38 -23.21 -7.68
CA TRP A 166 -1.20 -21.85 -8.21
C TRP A 166 -0.30 -20.97 -7.32
N ASN A 167 -0.28 -21.25 -6.01
CA ASN A 167 0.40 -20.41 -5.01
C ASN A 167 1.91 -20.69 -4.93
N ALA A 168 2.43 -21.64 -5.71
CA ALA A 168 3.85 -21.99 -5.70
C ALA A 168 4.74 -20.78 -6.02
N SER A 169 5.81 -20.60 -5.23
CA SER A 169 6.86 -19.59 -5.47
C SER A 169 7.80 -20.04 -6.59
N ALA A 170 7.26 -20.10 -7.80
CA ALA A 170 7.95 -20.62 -8.98
C ALA A 170 7.54 -19.88 -10.26
N ASP A 171 8.40 -19.98 -11.28
CA ASP A 171 8.05 -19.53 -12.62
C ASP A 171 6.89 -20.39 -13.17
N MET A 172 5.75 -19.74 -13.42
CA MET A 172 4.55 -20.38 -13.97
C MET A 172 3.95 -19.55 -15.09
N TYR A 173 3.22 -20.20 -15.98
CA TYR A 173 2.41 -19.57 -17.01
C TYR A 173 0.92 -19.71 -16.68
N TYR A 174 0.11 -18.86 -17.29
CA TYR A 174 -1.34 -19.05 -17.36
C TYR A 174 -1.81 -19.02 -18.82
N PHE A 175 -2.50 -20.07 -19.24
CA PHE A 175 -2.94 -20.31 -20.63
C PHE A 175 -4.47 -20.35 -20.74
N GLY A 176 -5.17 -19.29 -20.32
CA GLY A 176 -6.63 -19.19 -20.46
C GLY A 176 -7.39 -20.39 -19.89
N ASP A 177 -8.63 -20.58 -20.34
CA ASP A 177 -9.40 -21.79 -20.06
C ASP A 177 -9.13 -22.92 -21.06
N GLU A 178 -9.74 -24.07 -20.84
CA GLU A 178 -9.63 -25.28 -21.67
C GLU A 178 -10.06 -25.09 -23.14
N ASN A 179 -10.76 -24.00 -23.46
CA ASN A 179 -11.27 -23.68 -24.80
C ASN A 179 -10.50 -22.52 -25.48
N ASP A 180 -9.69 -21.75 -24.77
CA ASP A 180 -8.81 -20.71 -25.35
C ASP A 180 -7.34 -21.17 -25.39
N GLY A 181 -6.75 -21.61 -24.27
CA GLY A 181 -5.34 -22.04 -24.22
C GLY A 181 -4.29 -20.97 -24.55
N ALA A 182 -4.71 -19.71 -24.74
CA ALA A 182 -3.80 -18.66 -25.17
C ALA A 182 -2.95 -18.18 -23.99
N MET A 183 -1.64 -18.07 -24.22
CA MET A 183 -0.69 -17.58 -23.22
C MET A 183 -1.05 -16.16 -22.81
N THR A 184 -1.16 -15.97 -21.50
CA THR A 184 -1.58 -14.69 -20.95
C THR A 184 -0.37 -13.78 -20.69
N THR A 185 -0.60 -12.47 -20.80
CA THR A 185 0.40 -11.43 -20.52
C THR A 185 -0.26 -10.23 -19.84
N ASN A 186 0.55 -9.41 -19.17
CA ASN A 186 0.13 -8.25 -18.40
C ASN A 186 -0.78 -8.61 -17.22
N TRP A 187 -1.56 -7.64 -16.74
CA TRP A 187 -2.48 -7.80 -15.63
C TRP A 187 -3.60 -8.78 -15.93
N GLN A 188 -3.88 -9.67 -14.98
CA GLN A 188 -5.03 -10.57 -14.99
C GLN A 188 -5.62 -10.67 -13.61
N LYS A 189 -6.94 -10.65 -13.54
CA LYS A 189 -7.68 -10.99 -12.34
C LYS A 189 -8.17 -12.43 -12.50
N LEU A 190 -7.74 -13.32 -11.62
CA LEU A 190 -8.07 -14.73 -11.65
C LEU A 190 -8.75 -15.14 -10.35
N THR A 191 -9.77 -15.98 -10.46
CA THR A 191 -10.42 -16.63 -9.31
C THR A 191 -9.69 -17.94 -9.04
N VAL A 192 -9.22 -18.13 -7.80
CA VAL A 192 -8.49 -19.32 -7.35
C VAL A 192 -8.95 -19.68 -5.94
N TYR A 193 -8.99 -20.97 -5.62
CA TYR A 193 -9.27 -21.41 -4.26
C TYR A 193 -8.04 -21.12 -3.38
N ASP A 194 -8.23 -20.40 -2.27
CA ASP A 194 -7.16 -20.11 -1.31
C ASP A 194 -7.39 -20.88 -0.01
N ASP A 195 -6.57 -21.92 0.21
CA ASP A 195 -6.60 -22.74 1.43
C ASP A 195 -6.53 -21.90 2.73
N GLY A 196 -5.84 -20.75 2.70
CA GLY A 196 -5.73 -19.88 3.86
C GLY A 196 -7.03 -19.14 4.20
N GLU A 197 -7.88 -18.91 3.20
CA GLU A 197 -9.18 -18.24 3.32
C GLU A 197 -10.35 -19.23 3.33
N GLU A 198 -10.10 -20.51 3.00
CA GLU A 198 -11.10 -21.57 2.83
C GLU A 198 -12.22 -21.19 1.82
N ASP A 199 -11.91 -20.37 0.81
CA ASP A 199 -12.87 -19.87 -0.19
C ASP A 199 -12.20 -19.55 -1.54
N ASP A 200 -13.03 -19.34 -2.56
CA ASP A 200 -12.63 -18.85 -3.88
C ASP A 200 -12.33 -17.35 -3.82
N MET A 201 -11.08 -16.99 -4.12
CA MET A 201 -10.56 -15.64 -4.00
C MET A 201 -10.18 -15.04 -5.35
N ASP A 202 -10.47 -13.76 -5.49
CA ASP A 202 -10.22 -12.96 -6.66
C ASP A 202 -8.88 -12.21 -6.52
N TYR A 203 -7.83 -12.70 -7.18
CA TYR A 203 -6.49 -12.13 -7.09
C TYR A 203 -5.99 -11.52 -8.39
N TRP A 204 -5.23 -10.44 -8.26
CA TRP A 204 -4.52 -9.81 -9.37
C TRP A 204 -3.12 -10.38 -9.52
N PHE A 205 -2.80 -10.85 -10.72
CA PHE A 205 -1.49 -11.33 -11.12
C PHE A 205 -0.93 -10.47 -12.25
N TYR A 206 0.39 -10.38 -12.35
CA TYR A 206 1.05 -9.78 -13.50
C TYR A 206 1.91 -10.80 -14.25
N PHE A 207 1.53 -11.08 -15.49
CA PHE A 207 2.30 -11.93 -16.39
C PHE A 207 3.28 -11.08 -17.22
N LYS A 208 4.56 -11.40 -17.13
CA LYS A 208 5.65 -10.75 -17.88
C LYS A 208 5.40 -10.90 -19.39
N SER A 209 6.11 -10.13 -20.23
CA SER A 209 5.98 -10.22 -21.70
C SER A 209 6.38 -11.59 -22.27
N ASN A 210 7.15 -12.37 -21.52
CA ASN A 210 7.48 -13.75 -21.84
C ASN A 210 6.40 -14.76 -21.39
N GLY A 211 5.32 -14.32 -20.75
CA GLY A 211 4.19 -15.15 -20.30
C GLY A 211 4.30 -15.67 -18.87
N LYS A 212 5.46 -15.56 -18.23
CA LYS A 212 5.66 -16.05 -16.85
C LYS A 212 5.08 -15.07 -15.83
N LYS A 213 4.49 -15.57 -14.74
CA LYS A 213 4.05 -14.72 -13.62
C LYS A 213 5.23 -13.96 -13.00
N PHE A 214 4.97 -12.77 -12.51
CA PHE A 214 5.90 -12.02 -11.66
C PHE A 214 5.52 -12.27 -10.20
N PHE A 215 6.50 -12.58 -9.37
CA PHE A 215 6.33 -12.90 -7.96
C PHE A 215 7.61 -12.52 -7.21
N ASN A 216 7.54 -12.51 -5.88
CA ASN A 216 8.70 -12.30 -5.04
C ASN A 216 9.55 -13.57 -4.93
N GLU A 217 10.75 -13.53 -5.50
CA GLU A 217 11.73 -14.63 -5.43
C GLU A 217 12.64 -14.54 -4.18
N LYS A 218 12.46 -13.52 -3.32
CA LYS A 218 13.36 -13.27 -2.19
C LYS A 218 12.73 -13.71 -0.88
N ASP A 219 13.44 -14.58 -0.15
CA ASP A 219 13.00 -15.08 1.15
C ASP A 219 13.10 -14.04 2.27
N ASP A 220 13.86 -12.95 2.09
CA ASP A 220 14.07 -11.90 3.09
C ASP A 220 13.06 -10.74 3.00
N LYS A 221 12.08 -10.86 2.10
CA LYS A 221 11.01 -9.88 1.88
C LYS A 221 9.67 -10.57 1.77
N ASP A 222 8.61 -9.87 2.17
CA ASP A 222 7.25 -10.35 1.93
C ASP A 222 6.81 -10.06 0.49
N PHE A 223 7.31 -8.96 -0.12
CA PHE A 223 7.05 -8.63 -1.52
C PHE A 223 8.27 -8.15 -2.32
N ASP A 224 8.18 -8.31 -3.65
CA ASP A 224 9.02 -7.59 -4.62
C ASP A 224 8.19 -6.59 -5.42
N THR A 225 8.83 -5.55 -5.95
CA THR A 225 8.12 -4.49 -6.65
C THR A 225 8.38 -4.48 -8.16
N LYS A 226 7.36 -4.11 -8.92
CA LYS A 226 7.45 -3.91 -10.36
C LYS A 226 6.83 -2.59 -10.79
N LYS A 227 7.54 -1.86 -11.63
CA LYS A 227 6.99 -0.67 -12.29
C LYS A 227 6.24 -1.08 -13.56
N ILE A 228 4.95 -0.78 -13.61
CA ILE A 228 4.04 -1.09 -14.72
C ILE A 228 3.28 0.19 -15.10
N ASN A 229 3.37 0.60 -16.37
CA ASN A 229 2.74 1.82 -16.88
C ASN A 229 3.00 3.09 -16.04
N GLY A 230 4.20 3.20 -15.46
CA GLY A 230 4.60 4.36 -14.66
C GLY A 230 4.29 4.29 -13.16
N LYS A 231 3.43 3.36 -12.73
CA LYS A 231 3.10 3.09 -11.33
C LYS A 231 3.91 1.90 -10.80
N THR A 232 4.14 1.85 -9.49
CA THR A 232 4.85 0.74 -8.82
C THR A 232 3.84 -0.15 -8.12
N TYR A 233 4.00 -1.47 -8.22
CA TYR A 233 3.12 -2.48 -7.61
C TYR A 233 3.96 -3.50 -6.86
N GLY A 234 3.43 -4.05 -5.77
CA GLY A 234 4.05 -5.12 -4.99
C GLY A 234 3.44 -6.46 -5.36
N PHE A 235 4.22 -7.53 -5.30
CA PHE A 235 3.75 -8.90 -5.50
C PHE A 235 4.38 -9.80 -4.43
N ASP A 236 3.56 -10.63 -3.79
CA ASP A 236 4.02 -11.61 -2.80
C ASP A 236 4.74 -12.81 -3.46
N ASN A 237 5.15 -13.80 -2.66
CA ASN A 237 5.82 -15.01 -3.15
C ASN A 237 4.90 -15.90 -4.01
N ARG A 238 3.58 -15.82 -3.85
CA ARG A 238 2.59 -16.52 -4.68
C ARG A 238 2.40 -15.84 -6.04
N GLY A 239 2.80 -14.56 -6.15
CA GLY A 239 2.61 -13.70 -7.32
C GLY A 239 1.32 -12.90 -7.29
N VAL A 240 0.64 -12.86 -6.14
CA VAL A 240 -0.54 -12.05 -5.89
C VAL A 240 -0.11 -10.61 -5.66
N MET A 241 -0.82 -9.66 -6.26
CA MET A 241 -0.59 -8.23 -6.07
C MET A 241 -0.91 -7.83 -4.63
N VAL A 242 0.05 -7.17 -4.00
CA VAL A 242 -0.08 -6.59 -2.66
C VAL A 242 -1.04 -5.39 -2.67
N LYS A 243 -1.81 -5.24 -1.58
CA LYS A 243 -2.76 -4.15 -1.33
C LYS A 243 -2.53 -3.56 0.05
N GLU A 244 -2.93 -2.30 0.24
CA GLU A 244 -2.91 -1.62 1.54
C GLU A 244 -1.54 -1.67 2.25
N TRP A 245 -1.50 -1.84 3.58
CA TRP A 245 -0.26 -1.88 4.34
C TRP A 245 0.40 -3.25 4.23
N ASP A 246 1.67 -3.27 3.83
CA ASP A 246 2.46 -4.49 3.78
C ASP A 246 3.94 -4.24 4.14
N ALA A 247 4.58 -5.26 4.69
CA ALA A 247 5.95 -5.26 5.13
C ALA A 247 6.91 -5.47 3.94
N ALA A 248 7.91 -4.59 3.83
CA ALA A 248 8.96 -4.66 2.82
C ALA A 248 10.10 -5.63 3.19
N SER A 249 10.08 -6.18 4.41
CA SER A 249 11.02 -7.18 4.92
C SER A 249 10.39 -8.00 6.04
N ASN A 250 10.86 -9.24 6.22
CA ASN A 250 10.40 -10.16 7.28
C ASN A 250 10.85 -9.74 8.70
N SER A 251 11.08 -8.44 8.94
CA SER A 251 11.45 -7.91 10.24
C SER A 251 10.26 -7.96 11.19
N ASN A 252 10.45 -8.59 12.35
CA ASN A 252 9.43 -8.73 13.39
C ASN A 252 8.96 -7.39 14.00
N THR A 253 9.65 -6.28 13.72
CA THR A 253 9.25 -4.95 14.21
C THR A 253 8.85 -4.04 13.05
N PRO A 254 7.56 -3.66 12.95
CA PRO A 254 7.05 -2.70 11.99
C PRO A 254 7.61 -1.30 12.22
N THR A 255 8.10 -0.65 11.18
CA THR A 255 8.65 0.71 11.17
C THR A 255 8.26 1.41 9.86
N ALA A 256 8.26 2.75 9.86
CA ALA A 256 8.04 3.54 8.65
C ALA A 256 9.02 3.23 7.49
N ALA A 257 10.18 2.64 7.79
CA ALA A 257 11.21 2.30 6.82
C ALA A 257 11.01 0.93 6.15
N ASN A 258 10.36 -0.02 6.84
CA ASN A 258 10.14 -1.38 6.35
C ASN A 258 8.67 -1.70 6.07
N TYR A 259 7.79 -0.70 6.02
CA TYR A 259 6.41 -0.85 5.58
C TYR A 259 6.15 0.02 4.36
N SER A 260 5.15 -0.35 3.58
CA SER A 260 4.68 0.42 2.44
C SER A 260 3.17 0.37 2.36
N TYR A 261 2.58 1.46 1.90
CA TYR A 261 1.17 1.51 1.58
C TYR A 261 0.94 1.39 0.07
N PHE A 262 0.14 0.41 -0.30
CA PHE A 262 -0.40 0.15 -1.62
C PHE A 262 -1.88 0.56 -1.66
N GLY A 263 -2.39 0.89 -2.83
CA GLY A 263 -3.81 1.18 -3.02
C GLY A 263 -4.72 -0.01 -2.65
N SER A 264 -6.03 0.16 -2.81
CA SER A 264 -7.01 -0.91 -2.60
C SER A 264 -6.75 -2.12 -3.51
N ALA A 265 -7.48 -3.22 -3.28
CA ALA A 265 -7.43 -4.42 -4.12
C ALA A 265 -7.66 -4.15 -5.63
N ASP A 266 -8.31 -3.05 -5.99
CA ASP A 266 -8.57 -2.68 -7.39
C ASP A 266 -7.50 -1.78 -8.03
N ASP A 267 -6.77 -0.95 -7.25
CA ASP A 267 -5.69 -0.10 -7.79
C ASP A 267 -4.31 -0.67 -7.51
N GLY A 268 -4.04 -1.20 -6.30
CA GLY A 268 -2.79 -1.86 -5.88
C GLY A 268 -1.51 -1.05 -6.04
N ALA A 269 -1.60 0.20 -6.48
CA ALA A 269 -0.46 1.03 -6.78
C ALA A 269 0.17 1.51 -5.48
N ARG A 270 1.48 1.32 -5.35
CA ARG A 270 2.26 1.80 -4.21
C ARG A 270 2.23 3.32 -4.18
N MET A 271 1.97 3.88 -3.00
CA MET A 271 2.18 5.29 -2.76
C MET A 271 3.66 5.61 -2.79
N THR A 272 4.07 6.37 -3.80
CA THR A 272 5.50 6.63 -4.11
C THR A 272 5.85 8.10 -4.06
N LYS A 273 4.89 9.01 -3.88
CA LYS A 273 5.17 10.42 -3.57
C LYS A 273 3.91 11.18 -3.17
N GLY A 274 3.94 11.84 -2.02
CA GLY A 274 2.91 12.78 -1.62
C GLY A 274 2.07 12.34 -0.43
N TRP A 275 1.07 13.16 -0.11
CA TRP A 275 0.16 12.96 1.01
C TRP A 275 -0.89 11.90 0.69
N PHE A 276 -1.19 11.07 1.68
CA PHE A 276 -2.32 10.14 1.67
C PHE A 276 -2.87 9.97 3.08
N LYS A 277 -4.16 9.67 3.19
CA LYS A 277 -4.89 9.56 4.46
C LYS A 277 -5.53 8.18 4.49
N VAL A 278 -5.16 7.35 5.47
CA VAL A 278 -5.57 5.94 5.56
C VAL A 278 -5.62 5.50 7.02
N VAL A 279 -6.37 4.45 7.29
CA VAL A 279 -6.32 3.77 8.59
C VAL A 279 -5.03 2.93 8.63
N PRO A 280 -4.17 3.06 9.65
CA PRO A 280 -3.05 2.15 9.84
C PRO A 280 -3.55 0.74 10.14
N SER A 281 -2.84 -0.30 9.67
CA SER A 281 -3.12 -1.66 10.12
C SER A 281 -2.66 -1.87 11.57
N ASP A 282 -3.36 -2.73 12.31
CA ASP A 282 -2.98 -3.14 13.67
C ASP A 282 -1.58 -3.75 13.71
N GLU A 283 -1.19 -4.42 12.62
CA GLU A 283 0.16 -4.95 12.45
C GLU A 283 1.19 -3.84 12.35
N PHE A 284 0.90 -2.75 11.65
CA PHE A 284 1.85 -1.65 11.45
C PHE A 284 1.96 -0.73 12.68
N ASP A 285 0.83 -0.37 13.29
CA ASP A 285 0.74 0.55 14.43
C ASP A 285 -0.19 0.01 15.53
N VAL A 286 0.33 -0.95 16.29
CA VAL A 286 -0.34 -1.62 17.44
C VAL A 286 -0.81 -0.63 18.54
N SER A 287 -0.30 0.62 18.54
CA SER A 287 -0.71 1.63 19.52
C SER A 287 -2.05 2.29 19.19
N ASN A 288 -2.59 2.03 17.99
CA ASN A 288 -3.85 2.54 17.52
C ASN A 288 -5.02 1.73 18.11
N ASN A 289 -5.39 1.98 19.37
CA ASN A 289 -6.55 1.33 20.02
C ASN A 289 -7.92 1.79 19.49
N ASP A 290 -7.96 2.64 18.45
CA ASP A 290 -9.18 3.14 17.79
C ASP A 290 -9.11 2.78 16.29
N ASP A 291 -9.68 1.61 15.97
CA ASP A 291 -9.59 0.85 14.71
C ASP A 291 -10.13 1.56 13.44
N GLU A 292 -10.53 2.83 13.51
CA GLU A 292 -11.20 3.51 12.38
C GLU A 292 -10.66 4.91 12.05
N ASN A 293 -9.71 5.44 12.82
CA ASN A 293 -9.25 6.82 12.60
C ASN A 293 -8.18 6.89 11.51
N GLU A 294 -8.54 7.53 10.39
CA GLU A 294 -7.59 7.79 9.31
C GLU A 294 -6.50 8.77 9.75
N LYS A 295 -5.24 8.42 9.51
CA LYS A 295 -4.08 9.28 9.76
C LYS A 295 -3.47 9.74 8.45
N TRP A 296 -2.90 10.95 8.46
CA TRP A 296 -2.16 11.48 7.31
C TRP A 296 -0.72 10.97 7.31
N TYR A 297 -0.26 10.52 6.15
CA TYR A 297 1.11 10.08 5.90
C TYR A 297 1.68 10.80 4.68
N TYR A 298 3.00 10.84 4.57
CA TYR A 298 3.67 11.35 3.39
C TYR A 298 4.66 10.33 2.84
N ALA A 299 4.43 9.87 1.62
CA ALA A 299 5.36 8.99 0.91
C ALA A 299 6.48 9.80 0.24
N ASN A 300 7.70 9.34 0.42
CA ASN A 300 8.90 9.77 -0.30
C ASN A 300 8.95 9.17 -1.70
N GLY A 301 9.76 9.74 -2.58
CA GLY A 301 9.91 9.36 -3.99
C GLY A 301 10.21 7.88 -4.26
N ASP A 302 10.73 7.17 -3.26
CA ASP A 302 11.06 5.74 -3.26
C ASP A 302 9.98 4.86 -2.61
N GLY A 303 8.89 5.47 -2.11
CA GLY A 303 7.77 4.84 -1.41
C GLY A 303 7.99 4.59 0.08
N THR A 304 9.12 5.00 0.67
CA THR A 304 9.28 5.05 2.14
C THR A 304 8.46 6.19 2.72
N LEU A 305 8.18 6.16 4.03
CA LEU A 305 7.43 7.23 4.68
C LEU A 305 8.36 8.28 5.31
N GLU A 306 7.93 9.53 5.32
CA GLU A 306 8.52 10.52 6.23
C GLU A 306 8.10 10.21 7.67
N ALA A 307 9.05 10.04 8.57
CA ALA A 307 8.81 9.62 9.95
C ALA A 307 9.87 10.15 10.92
N GLY A 308 9.47 10.31 12.18
CA GLY A 308 10.34 10.62 13.31
C GLY A 308 11.06 11.96 13.23
N LYS A 309 10.51 12.94 12.50
CA LYS A 309 11.14 14.27 12.31
C LYS A 309 10.15 15.36 11.91
N ILE A 310 10.60 16.61 11.96
CA ILE A 310 9.90 17.75 11.35
C ILE A 310 10.42 17.99 9.94
N SER A 311 9.58 17.79 8.92
CA SER A 311 9.94 17.89 7.51
C SER A 311 9.33 19.08 6.82
N LYS A 312 10.08 19.66 5.86
CA LYS A 312 9.60 20.76 5.03
C LYS A 312 9.03 20.25 3.70
N ILE A 313 7.71 20.27 3.56
CA ILE A 313 6.99 19.81 2.37
C ILE A 313 6.31 21.00 1.69
N LYS A 314 6.64 21.24 0.42
CA LYS A 314 6.09 22.35 -0.39
C LYS A 314 6.11 23.73 0.31
N GLY A 315 7.14 23.98 1.13
CA GLY A 315 7.34 25.26 1.82
C GLY A 315 6.74 25.36 3.22
N LYS A 316 5.90 24.42 3.63
CA LYS A 316 5.34 24.29 4.98
C LYS A 316 6.12 23.22 5.78
N TYR A 317 6.06 23.28 7.11
CA TYR A 317 6.70 22.30 7.99
C TYR A 317 5.65 21.42 8.64
N TYR A 318 5.94 20.13 8.78
CA TYR A 318 5.05 19.10 9.30
C TYR A 318 5.86 18.17 10.20
N ALA A 319 5.31 17.75 11.34
CA ALA A 319 5.93 16.75 12.19
C ALA A 319 5.31 15.38 11.95
N PHE A 320 6.12 14.33 12.04
CA PHE A 320 5.71 12.95 11.89
C PHE A 320 6.23 12.14 13.07
N ASN A 321 5.37 11.30 13.66
CA ASN A 321 5.81 10.34 14.68
C ASN A 321 6.71 9.25 14.07
N GLU A 322 7.23 8.33 14.88
CA GLU A 322 8.13 7.25 14.43
C GLU A 322 7.50 6.30 13.40
N LYS A 323 6.16 6.20 13.37
CA LYS A 323 5.39 5.43 12.39
C LYS A 323 5.06 6.22 11.12
N GLY A 324 5.45 7.49 11.05
CA GLY A 324 5.21 8.36 9.91
C GLY A 324 3.82 8.98 9.85
N ALA A 325 3.01 8.83 10.92
CA ALA A 325 1.75 9.54 11.02
C ALA A 325 2.02 11.02 11.33
N MET A 326 1.35 11.91 10.59
CA MET A 326 1.45 13.35 10.76
C MET A 326 0.84 13.78 12.10
N LEU A 327 1.61 14.53 12.88
CA LEU A 327 1.17 15.13 14.13
C LEU A 327 0.40 16.43 13.85
N ASN A 328 -0.63 16.70 14.64
CA ASN A 328 -1.49 17.89 14.53
C ASN A 328 -1.94 18.34 15.92
N GLY A 329 -2.30 19.61 16.08
CA GLY A 329 -2.61 20.18 17.40
C GLY A 329 -1.37 20.71 18.12
N LEU A 330 -1.47 20.81 19.45
CA LEU A 330 -0.38 21.26 20.33
C LEU A 330 0.40 20.03 20.81
N ILE A 331 1.69 19.98 20.47
CA ILE A 331 2.53 18.79 20.65
C ILE A 331 3.74 19.16 21.49
N ARG A 332 4.13 18.30 22.43
CA ARG A 332 5.39 18.44 23.18
C ARG A 332 6.46 17.54 22.59
N ILE A 333 7.56 18.15 22.13
CA ILE A 333 8.60 17.47 21.36
C ILE A 333 9.99 17.82 21.89
N ASN A 334 10.90 16.83 21.96
CA ASN A 334 12.34 17.09 21.93
C ASN A 334 12.85 16.95 20.50
N VAL A 335 13.64 17.93 20.05
CA VAL A 335 14.38 17.83 18.78
C VAL A 335 15.81 17.42 19.09
N ASN A 336 16.23 16.29 18.55
CA ASN A 336 17.56 15.74 18.73
C ASN A 336 18.58 16.43 17.82
N SER A 337 19.87 16.22 18.09
CA SER A 337 20.96 16.84 17.31
C SER A 337 21.05 16.37 15.86
N ASP A 338 20.36 15.28 15.52
CA ASP A 338 20.26 14.72 14.16
C ASP A 338 18.92 15.05 13.46
N ASP A 339 18.19 16.05 13.98
CA ASP A 339 16.88 16.51 13.52
C ASP A 339 15.74 15.49 13.69
N THR A 340 15.99 14.35 14.34
CA THR A 340 14.92 13.44 14.78
C THR A 340 14.15 14.05 15.94
N ILE A 341 12.92 13.56 16.15
CA ILE A 341 12.07 14.03 17.25
C ILE A 341 11.69 12.90 18.20
N ASP A 342 11.71 13.20 19.49
CA ASP A 342 11.04 12.38 20.50
C ASP A 342 9.70 13.07 20.82
N VAL A 343 8.61 12.37 20.55
CA VAL A 343 7.26 12.85 20.87
C VAL A 343 6.98 12.54 22.33
N LEU A 344 6.92 13.57 23.16
CA LEU A 344 6.68 13.45 24.61
C LEU A 344 5.20 13.51 24.96
N ASP A 345 4.40 14.08 24.06
CA ASP A 345 2.95 14.26 24.17
C ASP A 345 2.41 14.68 22.79
N ASP A 346 1.48 13.91 22.21
CA ASP A 346 0.89 14.15 20.90
C ASP A 346 -0.52 14.77 20.94
N GLY A 347 -0.97 15.22 22.10
CA GLY A 347 -2.33 15.71 22.29
C GLY A 347 -2.52 16.65 23.48
N VAL A 348 -1.53 17.50 23.79
CA VAL A 348 -1.48 18.35 25.00
C VAL A 348 -2.82 19.05 25.27
N ASP A 349 -3.48 18.64 26.35
CA ASP A 349 -4.75 19.22 26.83
C ASP A 349 -4.52 20.40 27.81
N ALA A 350 -5.61 20.94 28.39
CA ALA A 350 -5.50 22.07 29.31
C ALA A 350 -4.83 21.71 30.64
N ASP A 351 -5.02 20.49 31.14
CA ASP A 351 -4.48 20.00 32.41
C ASP A 351 -2.97 19.70 32.26
N GLU A 352 -2.58 19.04 31.17
CA GLU A 352 -1.18 18.78 30.81
C GLU A 352 -0.41 20.08 30.57
N LEU A 353 -1.04 21.07 29.94
CA LEU A 353 -0.48 22.41 29.81
C LEU A 353 -0.30 23.08 31.19
N ASP A 354 -1.25 22.97 32.11
CA ASP A 354 -1.09 23.52 33.46
C ASP A 354 0.06 22.85 34.21
N ASP A 355 0.16 21.53 34.11
CA ASP A 355 1.23 20.77 34.74
C ASP A 355 2.62 21.16 34.20
N LEU A 356 2.74 21.38 32.89
CA LEU A 356 3.97 21.86 32.26
C LEU A 356 4.34 23.29 32.71
N ILE A 357 3.36 24.19 32.77
CA ILE A 357 3.60 25.60 33.13
C ILE A 357 3.99 25.74 34.61
N ASN A 358 3.49 24.84 35.46
CA ASN A 358 3.82 24.78 36.88
C ASN A 358 5.03 23.89 37.19
N ASP A 359 5.82 23.52 36.18
CA ASP A 359 7.04 22.71 36.27
C ASP A 359 6.83 21.35 36.99
N LYS A 360 5.60 20.81 36.97
CA LYS A 360 5.33 19.44 37.45
C LYS A 360 5.82 18.40 36.44
N THR A 361 5.89 18.79 35.17
CA THR A 361 6.57 18.05 34.10
C THR A 361 7.64 18.95 33.47
N THR A 362 8.73 18.37 32.98
CA THR A 362 9.87 19.11 32.43
C THR A 362 10.40 18.45 31.16
N GLY A 363 11.04 19.23 30.29
CA GLY A 363 11.62 18.76 29.04
C GLY A 363 10.69 18.95 27.86
N GLY A 364 11.27 18.96 26.65
CA GLY A 364 10.55 19.29 25.42
C GLY A 364 10.23 20.77 25.26
N SER A 365 9.90 21.12 24.03
CA SER A 365 9.27 22.38 23.66
C SER A 365 7.88 22.11 23.10
N LEU A 366 6.95 23.05 23.29
CA LEU A 366 5.64 22.99 22.66
C LEU A 366 5.73 23.49 21.21
N TYR A 367 5.15 22.75 20.29
CA TYR A 367 4.97 23.14 18.89
C TYR A 367 3.48 23.07 18.55
N TYR A 368 3.01 23.91 17.64
CA TYR A 368 1.62 23.87 17.19
C TYR A 368 1.53 23.60 15.68
N PHE A 369 0.86 22.51 15.30
CA PHE A 369 0.74 22.03 13.94
C PHE A 369 -0.66 22.24 13.34
N GLY A 370 -1.44 23.20 13.87
CA GLY A 370 -2.80 23.45 13.36
C GLY A 370 -3.77 22.32 13.69
N ASP A 371 -4.79 22.12 12.87
CA ASP A 371 -5.76 21.02 13.01
C ASP A 371 -5.35 19.81 12.16
N GLY A 372 -6.10 18.70 12.27
CA GLY A 372 -5.84 17.46 11.55
C GLY A 372 -5.95 17.54 10.02
N GLU A 373 -6.51 18.63 9.47
CA GLU A 373 -6.64 18.82 8.02
C GLU A 373 -5.49 19.67 7.44
N ASP A 374 -4.93 20.61 8.20
CA ASP A 374 -3.77 21.39 7.76
C ASP A 374 -2.44 20.80 8.20
N GLY A 375 -2.31 20.34 9.46
CA GLY A 375 -1.10 19.70 10.00
C GLY A 375 0.18 20.53 9.97
N SER A 376 0.10 21.80 9.54
CA SER A 376 1.28 22.60 9.27
C SER A 376 1.70 23.47 10.46
N MET A 377 3.00 23.49 10.72
CA MET A 377 3.61 24.22 11.83
C MET A 377 3.25 25.71 11.79
N LYS A 378 2.70 26.20 12.90
CA LYS A 378 2.32 27.60 13.09
C LYS A 378 3.45 28.36 13.77
N LEU A 379 3.64 29.60 13.33
CA LEU A 379 4.70 30.48 13.82
C LEU A 379 4.10 31.80 14.32
N GLY A 380 4.83 32.48 15.19
CA GLY A 380 4.42 33.74 15.79
C GLY A 380 3.29 33.57 16.81
N VAL A 381 2.52 34.65 17.00
CA VAL A 381 1.40 34.64 17.95
C VAL A 381 0.25 33.83 17.38
N GLN A 382 -0.19 32.82 18.13
CA GLN A 382 -1.32 31.95 17.80
C GLN A 382 -2.33 31.94 18.95
N THR A 383 -3.58 31.60 18.63
CA THR A 383 -4.59 31.25 19.63
C THR A 383 -4.85 29.76 19.48
N VAL A 384 -4.70 29.02 20.58
CA VAL A 384 -4.91 27.57 20.65
C VAL A 384 -6.08 27.32 21.59
N THR A 385 -7.04 26.52 21.13
CA THR A 385 -8.20 26.13 21.94
C THR A 385 -7.95 24.75 22.53
N LEU A 386 -7.94 24.64 23.85
CA LEU A 386 -7.81 23.38 24.58
C LEU A 386 -9.00 23.27 25.53
N ASP A 387 -9.74 22.17 25.48
CA ASP A 387 -10.92 21.90 26.32
C ASP A 387 -11.99 23.02 26.33
N GLY A 388 -12.08 23.76 25.22
CA GLY A 388 -13.00 24.89 25.04
C GLY A 388 -12.45 26.25 25.46
N ASP A 389 -11.28 26.29 26.12
CA ASP A 389 -10.61 27.51 26.55
C ASP A 389 -9.56 27.98 25.55
N ASN A 390 -9.44 29.31 25.42
CA ASN A 390 -8.53 29.93 24.46
C ASN A 390 -7.25 30.45 25.12
N TYR A 391 -6.12 29.90 24.67
CA TYR A 391 -4.79 30.27 25.13
C TYR A 391 -4.03 31.00 24.02
N SER A 392 -3.29 32.04 24.39
CA SER A 392 -2.44 32.76 23.44
C SER A 392 -1.02 32.25 23.54
N PHE A 393 -0.48 31.75 22.43
CA PHE A 393 0.88 31.24 22.34
C PHE A 393 1.76 32.14 21.47
N PHE A 394 3.07 32.10 21.67
CA PHE A 394 4.06 32.58 20.73
C PHE A 394 5.06 31.47 20.39
N PHE A 395 5.06 31.08 19.13
CA PHE A 395 6.02 30.16 18.54
C PHE A 395 7.08 30.96 17.79
N THR A 396 8.36 30.64 17.98
CA THR A 396 9.47 31.37 17.35
C THR A 396 9.39 31.32 15.82
N LYS A 397 9.98 32.30 15.12
CA LYS A 397 9.91 32.42 13.65
C LYS A 397 11.22 32.06 12.94
N THR A 398 12.31 31.97 13.69
CA THR A 398 13.69 31.88 13.23
C THR A 398 14.43 30.83 14.06
N GLY A 399 15.63 30.45 13.62
CA GLY A 399 16.43 29.38 14.24
C GLY A 399 16.46 28.11 13.40
N GLY A 400 17.20 27.11 13.87
CA GLY A 400 17.12 25.72 13.38
C GLY A 400 15.78 25.09 13.73
N ILE A 401 15.57 23.80 13.47
CA ILE A 401 14.26 23.17 13.70
C ILE A 401 13.95 22.95 15.19
N GLU A 402 15.00 22.83 16.00
CA GLU A 402 15.00 22.82 17.46
C GLU A 402 14.54 24.14 18.07
N GLU A 403 14.72 25.25 17.36
CA GLU A 403 14.28 26.57 17.82
C GLU A 403 13.01 27.00 17.11
N LYS A 404 12.95 26.88 15.79
CA LYS A 404 11.91 27.46 14.93
C LYS A 404 10.59 26.74 15.10
N GLY A 405 9.57 27.49 15.54
CA GLY A 405 8.26 26.94 15.84
C GLY A 405 8.15 26.40 17.26
N ALA A 406 9.25 26.31 18.00
CA ALA A 406 9.20 26.01 19.43
C ALA A 406 8.51 27.17 20.18
N GLY A 407 7.76 26.81 21.22
CA GLY A 407 7.13 27.73 22.14
C GLY A 407 8.20 28.47 22.93
N LEU A 408 8.18 29.80 22.86
CA LEU A 408 9.17 30.63 23.56
C LEU A 408 9.02 30.52 25.08
N THR A 409 10.11 30.19 25.77
CA THR A 409 10.30 30.56 27.17
C THR A 409 11.20 31.79 27.21
N GLY A 410 10.64 32.93 27.62
CA GLY A 410 11.33 34.21 27.64
C GLY A 410 10.45 35.38 27.21
N LYS A 411 11.09 36.45 26.72
CA LYS A 411 10.44 37.75 26.45
C LYS A 411 10.34 38.02 24.95
N TYR A 412 9.14 38.35 24.48
CA TYR A 412 8.91 38.86 23.12
C TYR A 412 7.90 40.01 23.12
N ASN A 413 8.25 41.14 22.48
CA ASN A 413 7.37 42.31 22.37
C ASN A 413 6.76 42.78 23.70
N LYS A 414 7.56 42.84 24.77
CA LYS A 414 7.16 43.25 26.14
C LYS A 414 6.15 42.30 26.80
N VAL A 415 6.06 41.06 26.34
CA VAL A 415 5.24 40.00 26.91
C VAL A 415 6.16 38.85 27.28
N LEU A 416 5.92 38.25 28.43
CA LEU A 416 6.60 37.02 28.85
C LEU A 416 5.79 35.81 28.37
N TYR A 417 6.51 34.80 27.92
CA TYR A 417 5.96 33.52 27.49
C TYR A 417 6.72 32.40 28.22
N LYS A 418 6.02 31.35 28.64
CA LYS A 418 6.61 30.13 29.20
C LYS A 418 6.11 28.95 28.37
N TYR A 419 7.00 28.15 27.80
CA TYR A 419 6.69 27.13 26.78
C TYR A 419 5.82 27.68 25.63
N GLY A 420 5.98 28.96 25.31
CA GLY A 420 5.17 29.67 24.33
C GLY A 420 3.84 30.18 24.87
N LYS A 421 3.30 29.72 26.00
CA LYS A 421 2.06 30.24 26.59
C LYS A 421 2.28 31.65 27.14
N LYS A 422 1.43 32.59 26.74
CA LYS A 422 1.46 33.97 27.22
C LYS A 422 1.20 34.03 28.72
N ILE A 423 2.11 34.64 29.46
CA ILE A 423 1.92 34.97 30.87
C ILE A 423 1.13 36.27 30.98
N LYS A 424 0.01 36.25 31.68
CA LYS A 424 -0.88 37.40 31.92
C LYS A 424 -1.53 37.29 33.28
N ALA A 425 -1.96 38.42 33.83
CA ALA A 425 -2.80 38.43 35.01
C ALA A 425 -4.24 37.99 34.67
N GLU A 426 -4.91 37.35 35.62
CA GLU A 426 -6.35 37.12 35.53
C GLU A 426 -7.12 38.44 35.66
N ALA A 427 -8.34 38.45 35.13
CA ALA A 427 -9.17 39.66 35.10
C ALA A 427 -9.41 40.24 36.50
N ASP A 428 -9.60 39.37 37.49
CA ASP A 428 -9.88 39.74 38.88
C ASP A 428 -8.61 40.25 39.59
N ASP A 429 -7.45 39.63 39.33
CA ASP A 429 -6.18 40.03 39.93
C ASP A 429 -5.61 41.31 39.34
N LYS A 430 -5.93 41.61 38.07
CA LYS A 430 -5.49 42.78 37.27
C LYS A 430 -4.00 42.83 36.95
N TYR A 431 -3.17 42.41 37.90
CA TYR A 431 -1.72 42.42 37.82
C TYR A 431 -1.13 41.12 38.37
N LEU A 432 -0.03 40.68 37.76
CA LEU A 432 0.72 39.50 38.14
C LEU A 432 2.18 39.88 38.32
N VAL A 433 2.80 39.43 39.41
CA VAL A 433 4.25 39.59 39.61
C VAL A 433 4.94 38.35 39.08
N VAL A 434 5.93 38.57 38.22
CA VAL A 434 6.70 37.49 37.60
C VAL A 434 8.17 37.77 37.85
N LYS A 435 8.88 36.81 38.44
CA LYS A 435 10.34 36.82 38.50
C LYS A 435 10.87 36.29 37.17
N PHE A 436 11.70 37.08 36.51
CA PHE A 436 12.24 36.79 35.20
C PHE A 436 13.75 37.04 35.18
N ASP A 437 14.52 35.98 34.95
CA ASP A 437 15.95 36.10 34.70
C ASP A 437 16.21 36.00 33.19
N GLU A 438 16.73 37.08 32.61
CA GLU A 438 16.99 37.17 31.17
C GLU A 438 18.23 36.37 30.74
N SER A 439 19.09 35.95 31.68
CA SER A 439 20.32 35.21 31.37
C SER A 439 20.06 33.73 31.07
N ASP A 440 19.10 33.12 31.74
CA ASP A 440 18.71 31.72 31.55
C ASP A 440 17.24 31.53 31.13
N ASN A 441 16.50 32.63 30.96
CA ASN A 441 15.08 32.69 30.62
C ASN A 441 14.16 32.00 31.65
N THR A 442 14.56 31.91 32.92
CA THR A 442 13.68 31.39 33.97
C THR A 442 12.51 32.34 34.23
N ILE A 443 11.31 31.77 34.36
CA ILE A 443 10.06 32.50 34.60
C ILE A 443 9.31 31.82 35.74
N GLU A 444 9.12 32.56 36.83
CA GLU A 444 8.42 32.13 38.04
C GLU A 444 7.31 33.13 38.39
N VAL A 445 6.10 32.63 38.60
CA VAL A 445 4.96 33.46 39.03
C VAL A 445 4.99 33.58 40.55
N VAL A 446 5.02 34.82 41.05
CA VAL A 446 5.01 35.09 42.48
C VAL A 446 3.58 35.32 42.95
N SER A 447 3.10 34.49 43.88
CA SER A 447 1.72 34.60 44.35
C SER A 447 1.50 35.86 45.20
N SER A 448 0.31 36.44 45.12
CA SER A 448 -0.11 37.55 46.00
C SER A 448 -0.04 37.20 47.48
N LYS A 449 -0.08 35.90 47.85
CA LYS A 449 0.12 35.45 49.22
C LYS A 449 1.58 35.60 49.64
N ASP A 450 2.52 35.19 48.78
CA ASP A 450 3.96 35.26 49.06
C ASP A 450 4.45 36.70 49.10
N LEU A 451 3.93 37.55 48.20
CA LEU A 451 4.18 38.99 48.22
C LEU A 451 3.75 39.65 49.55
N ARG A 452 2.76 39.09 50.25
CA ARG A 452 2.22 39.64 51.50
C ARG A 452 2.66 38.87 52.74
N ALA A 453 3.49 37.85 52.60
CA ALA A 453 3.92 37.01 53.72
C ALA A 453 4.69 37.83 54.77
N ASN A 454 5.49 38.80 54.33
CA ASN A 454 6.35 39.62 55.18
C ASN A 454 6.05 41.12 55.00
N THR A 455 5.08 41.64 55.74
CA THR A 455 4.67 43.06 55.66
C THR A 455 5.13 43.86 56.86
N ARG A 456 5.46 45.13 56.64
CA ARG A 456 5.81 46.12 57.67
C ARG A 456 4.72 47.18 57.75
N SER A 457 4.44 47.64 58.97
CA SER A 457 3.47 48.71 59.21
C SER A 457 4.17 50.02 59.55
N TYR A 458 3.74 51.13 58.95
CA TYR A 458 4.23 52.47 59.26
C TYR A 458 3.09 53.50 59.16
N LYS A 459 3.37 54.75 59.57
CA LYS A 459 2.46 55.89 59.44
C LYS A 459 2.86 56.71 58.22
N ASN A 460 1.91 56.96 57.32
CA ASN A 460 2.12 57.89 56.20
C ASN A 460 1.95 59.35 56.64
N ASP A 461 2.14 60.29 55.72
CA ASP A 461 2.01 61.74 55.94
C ASP A 461 0.60 62.18 56.37
N LYS A 462 -0.40 61.29 56.26
CA LYS A 462 -1.78 61.50 56.71
C LYS A 462 -2.08 60.82 58.05
N ASN A 463 -1.06 60.29 58.73
CA ASN A 463 -1.17 59.53 59.98
C ASN A 463 -2.03 58.25 59.86
N GLU A 464 -2.21 57.74 58.65
CA GLU A 464 -2.87 56.46 58.36
C GLU A 464 -1.88 55.31 58.56
N THR A 465 -2.35 54.16 59.03
CA THR A 465 -1.51 52.96 59.13
C THR A 465 -1.43 52.28 57.77
N VAL A 466 -0.25 52.28 57.16
CA VAL A 466 0.04 51.62 55.88
C VAL A 466 0.79 50.32 56.14
N ARG A 467 0.45 49.27 55.40
CA ARG A 467 1.17 47.99 55.34
C ARG A 467 1.82 47.86 53.98
N ALA A 468 3.14 47.80 53.94
CA ALA A 468 3.91 47.53 52.73
C ALA A 468 4.68 46.21 52.88
N THR A 469 4.93 45.54 51.75
CA THR A 469 5.77 44.34 51.75
C THR A 469 7.25 44.69 51.94
N ASN A 470 8.01 43.76 52.49
CA ASN A 470 9.48 43.74 52.46
C ASN A 470 10.01 42.65 51.51
N TYR A 471 9.18 42.23 50.55
CA TYR A 471 9.57 41.32 49.48
C TYR A 471 10.68 41.94 48.62
N ASP A 472 11.63 41.12 48.21
CA ASP A 472 12.72 41.53 47.31
C ASP A 472 12.26 41.41 45.86
N PHE A 473 12.08 42.56 45.21
CA PHE A 473 11.62 42.64 43.83
C PHE A 473 12.76 42.58 42.80
N ASP A 474 13.98 42.23 43.20
CA ASP A 474 15.06 42.02 42.25
C ASP A 474 14.67 40.94 41.21
N GLY A 475 14.90 41.26 39.93
CA GLY A 475 14.45 40.44 38.79
C GLY A 475 12.93 40.31 38.62
N CYS A 476 12.10 41.05 39.36
CA CYS A 476 10.63 40.96 39.25
C CYS A 476 10.06 42.05 38.32
N VAL A 477 9.10 41.64 37.49
CA VAL A 477 8.33 42.53 36.63
C VAL A 477 6.83 42.44 36.94
N LEU A 478 6.10 43.53 36.68
CA LEU A 478 4.65 43.58 36.82
C LEU A 478 3.98 43.38 35.45
N VAL A 479 3.09 42.41 35.36
CA VAL A 479 2.40 42.01 34.12
C VAL A 479 0.90 42.32 34.22
N THR A 480 0.30 42.86 33.16
CA THR A 480 -1.14 43.19 33.10
C THR A 480 -2.01 42.01 32.66
N THR A 481 -3.34 42.20 32.67
CA THR A 481 -4.31 41.25 32.07
C THR A 481 -4.16 41.05 30.56
N SER A 482 -3.53 42.00 29.86
CA SER A 482 -3.17 41.86 28.45
C SER A 482 -1.84 41.11 28.24
N GLY A 483 -1.13 40.76 29.33
CA GLY A 483 0.20 40.15 29.31
C GLY A 483 1.35 41.13 29.12
N SER A 484 1.09 42.44 29.10
CA SER A 484 2.13 43.45 28.88
C SER A 484 2.90 43.75 30.17
N ILE A 485 4.22 43.83 30.07
CA ILE A 485 5.08 44.29 31.16
C ILE A 485 4.87 45.80 31.36
N VAL A 486 4.59 46.19 32.60
CA VAL A 486 4.45 47.60 33.00
C VAL A 486 5.83 48.23 33.06
N LYS A 487 6.02 49.34 32.32
CA LYS A 487 7.29 50.08 32.33
C LYS A 487 7.34 51.12 33.46
N THR A 488 6.36 52.02 33.52
CA THR A 488 6.33 53.06 34.55
C THR A 488 4.88 53.38 34.86
N LYS A 489 4.45 53.11 36.09
CA LYS A 489 3.08 53.38 36.54
C LYS A 489 3.01 53.29 38.07
N SER A 490 2.44 54.33 38.68
CA SER A 490 2.14 54.33 40.12
C SER A 490 0.70 53.92 40.39
N ASN A 491 0.42 53.47 41.61
CA ASN A 491 -0.92 53.14 42.08
C ASN A 491 -1.62 52.02 41.27
N CYS A 492 -0.85 51.04 40.81
CA CYS A 492 -1.37 49.86 40.11
C CYS A 492 -2.14 48.97 41.09
N LYS A 493 -3.46 49.16 41.17
CA LYS A 493 -4.32 48.41 42.08
C LYS A 493 -4.55 46.97 41.62
N ASP A 494 -4.23 45.98 42.44
CA ASP A 494 -4.51 44.57 42.21
C ASP A 494 -5.92 44.15 42.66
N GLY A 495 -6.25 42.86 42.51
CA GLY A 495 -7.51 42.25 42.95
C GLY A 495 -7.68 42.17 44.47
N ASN A 496 -6.60 42.38 45.23
CA ASN A 496 -6.57 42.29 46.69
C ASN A 496 -6.65 43.67 47.38
N ASP A 497 -6.89 44.73 46.61
CA ASP A 497 -6.89 46.13 47.03
C ASP A 497 -5.51 46.67 47.49
N TRP A 498 -4.42 46.07 47.02
CA TRP A 498 -3.05 46.57 47.19
C TRP A 498 -2.57 47.26 45.92
N TYR A 499 -1.52 48.07 46.05
CA TYR A 499 -1.03 48.97 45.01
C TYR A 499 0.44 48.73 44.76
N PHE A 500 0.80 48.49 43.50
CA PHE A 500 2.18 48.48 43.04
C PHE A 500 2.58 49.86 42.49
N ASP A 501 3.82 50.26 42.76
CA ASP A 501 4.51 51.30 42.00
C ASP A 501 5.63 50.66 41.18
N VAL A 502 5.75 51.09 39.92
CA VAL A 502 6.74 50.58 38.97
C VAL A 502 7.48 51.74 38.33
N GLU A 503 8.81 51.67 38.33
CA GLU A 503 9.71 52.63 37.69
C GLU A 503 10.72 51.89 36.82
N ASP A 504 10.87 52.33 35.57
CA ASP A 504 11.72 51.69 34.54
C ASP A 504 11.66 50.14 34.44
N GLY A 505 10.48 49.57 34.69
CA GLY A 505 10.19 48.14 34.60
C GLY A 505 10.41 47.37 35.91
N VAL A 506 10.88 48.05 36.95
CA VAL A 506 11.16 47.48 38.28
C VAL A 506 10.04 47.86 39.24
N ILE A 507 9.55 46.88 40.00
CA ILE A 507 8.59 47.13 41.07
C ILE A 507 9.32 47.80 42.24
N THR A 508 8.93 49.02 42.58
CA THR A 508 9.57 49.81 43.64
C THR A 508 8.81 49.77 44.95
N SER A 509 7.50 49.48 44.91
CA SER A 509 6.67 49.38 46.12
C SER A 509 5.47 48.45 45.90
N TYR A 510 5.01 47.83 46.99
CA TYR A 510 3.73 47.12 47.05
C TYR A 510 3.10 47.25 48.44
N ALA A 511 1.94 47.91 48.53
CA ALA A 511 1.29 48.21 49.81
C ALA A 511 -0.23 48.30 49.75
N ASN A 512 -0.89 48.33 50.90
CA ASN A 512 -2.35 48.44 51.00
C ASN A 512 -2.91 49.88 50.87
N ASN A 513 -2.07 50.87 50.57
CA ASN A 513 -2.48 52.27 50.40
C ASN A 513 -1.77 52.90 49.18
N LYS A 514 -2.39 53.93 48.60
CA LYS A 514 -1.90 54.70 47.43
C LYS A 514 -0.88 55.79 47.78
N ASN A 515 -0.86 56.22 49.04
CA ASN A 515 0.02 57.28 49.53
C ASN A 515 1.11 56.64 50.41
N ASN A 516 2.01 55.90 49.74
CA ASN A 516 3.11 55.17 50.39
C ASN A 516 4.26 56.04 50.81
#